data_AF-A0A970CBT2-F1
#
_entry.id   AF-A0A970CBT2-F1
#
_cell.length_a   1.000
_cell.length_b   1.000
_cell.length_c   1.000
_cell.angle_alpha   90.00
_cell.angle_beta   90.00
_cell.angle_gamma   90.00
#
_symmetry.space_group_name_H-M   'P 1'
#
loop_
_entity.id
_entity.type
_entity.pdbx_description
1 polymer ?
#
loop_
_entity_poly.entity_id
_entity_poly.type
_entity_poly.pdbx_seq_one_letter_code
_entity_poly.pdbx_strand_id
1 'polypeptide(L)'
;MSRIDKAKAFRSRLNVAVSGMAQAGTIDADVVASVAEEFKLGGRYVKGELRSFDGKLYRCKKETTAAKKAPDKDAAGWELAGASETINGTVYPEWVKPANKKAGYKKGDVVACEGKVYESTEDGNTWKPDSGAGWLVKQA
;
A
#
# COMPACT_ATOMS: atom_id res chain seq x y z
N MET A 1 11.79 0.01 -28.19
CA MET A 1 11.27 0.75 -27.01
C MET A 1 11.44 2.24 -27.27
N SER A 2 10.34 2.99 -27.32
CA SER A 2 10.35 4.43 -27.51
C SER A 2 10.90 5.15 -26.26
N ARG A 3 11.36 6.40 -26.41
CA ARG A 3 11.68 7.28 -25.27
C ARG A 3 10.49 7.40 -24.31
N ILE A 4 9.27 7.34 -24.84
CA ILE A 4 8.02 7.40 -24.09
C ILE A 4 7.82 6.15 -23.22
N ASP A 5 8.09 4.95 -23.75
CA ASP A 5 7.99 3.70 -22.98
C ASP A 5 8.99 3.67 -21.82
N LYS A 6 10.22 4.17 -22.06
CA LYS A 6 11.25 4.28 -21.02
C LYS A 6 10.86 5.29 -19.93
N ALA A 7 10.25 6.42 -20.31
CA ALA A 7 9.74 7.41 -19.36
C ALA A 7 8.61 6.83 -18.50
N LYS A 8 7.68 6.08 -19.09
CA LYS A 8 6.60 5.40 -18.34
C LYS A 8 7.15 4.36 -17.38
N ALA A 9 8.13 3.57 -17.80
CA ALA A 9 8.80 2.58 -16.94
C ALA A 9 9.56 3.25 -15.79
N PHE A 10 10.26 4.37 -16.04
CA PHE A 10 10.93 5.14 -15.00
C PHE A 10 9.94 5.72 -13.99
N ARG A 11 8.83 6.30 -14.45
CA ARG A 11 7.79 6.87 -13.58
C ARG A 11 7.14 5.81 -12.70
N SER A 12 6.87 4.62 -13.25
CA SER A 12 6.36 3.48 -12.48
C SER A 12 7.32 3.08 -11.36
N ARG A 13 8.63 3.00 -11.65
CA ARG A 13 9.66 2.69 -10.65
C ARG A 13 9.82 3.81 -9.60
N LEU A 14 9.67 5.06 -10.01
CA LEU A 14 9.70 6.22 -9.11
C LEU A 14 8.50 6.21 -8.15
N ASN A 15 7.28 5.95 -8.63
CA ASN A 15 6.10 5.84 -7.76
C ASN A 15 6.28 4.75 -6.70
N VAL A 16 6.84 3.60 -7.08
CA VAL A 16 7.12 2.50 -6.15
C VAL A 16 8.18 2.91 -5.12
N ALA A 17 9.27 3.56 -5.55
CA ALA A 17 10.32 4.01 -4.65
C ALA A 17 9.85 5.08 -3.66
N VAL A 18 9.06 6.05 -4.13
CA VAL A 18 8.49 7.13 -3.30
C VAL A 18 7.43 6.58 -2.36
N SER A 19 6.60 5.62 -2.79
CA SER A 19 5.69 4.90 -1.87
C SER A 19 6.45 4.16 -0.77
N GLY A 20 7.56 3.50 -1.11
CA GLY A 20 8.42 2.82 -0.14
C GLY A 20 9.10 3.78 0.84
N MET A 21 9.55 4.94 0.37
CA MET A 21 10.10 5.99 1.24
C MET A 21 9.04 6.57 2.19
N ALA A 22 7.78 6.71 1.74
CA ALA A 22 6.70 7.14 2.61
C ALA A 22 6.34 6.08 3.66
N GLN A 23 6.35 4.81 3.27
CA GLN A 23 6.18 3.67 4.19
C GLN A 23 7.30 3.59 5.22
N ALA A 24 8.53 3.97 4.84
CA ALA A 24 9.67 4.09 5.76
C ALA A 24 9.63 5.37 6.61
N GLY A 25 8.58 6.20 6.50
CA GLY A 25 8.45 7.47 7.21
C GLY A 25 9.51 8.51 6.84
N THR A 26 10.21 8.32 5.72
CA THR A 26 11.26 9.23 5.26
C THR A 26 10.70 10.41 4.47
N ILE A 27 9.48 10.28 3.93
CA ILE A 27 8.74 11.34 3.25
C ILE A 27 7.24 11.20 3.54
N ASP A 28 6.48 12.28 3.43
CA ASP A 28 5.03 12.25 3.64
C ASP A 28 4.28 11.58 2.48
N ALA A 29 3.09 11.02 2.79
CA ALA A 29 2.19 10.45 1.79
C ALA A 29 1.77 11.48 0.71
N ASP A 30 1.78 12.77 1.04
CA ASP A 30 1.55 13.87 0.10
C ASP A 30 2.62 13.93 -1.00
N VAL A 31 3.88 13.65 -0.64
CA VAL A 31 4.99 13.56 -1.62
C VAL A 31 4.76 12.39 -2.59
N VAL A 32 4.21 11.27 -2.11
CA VAL A 32 3.82 10.14 -2.96
C VAL A 32 2.71 10.52 -3.93
N ALA A 33 1.69 11.22 -3.43
CA ALA A 33 0.57 11.69 -4.24
C ALA A 33 1.03 12.67 -5.35
N SER A 34 2.03 13.51 -5.07
CA SER A 34 2.61 14.46 -6.04
C SER A 34 3.37 13.79 -7.19
N VAL A 35 3.91 12.59 -6.96
CA VAL A 35 4.73 11.85 -7.94
C VAL A 35 3.86 10.94 -8.83
N ALA A 36 2.75 10.43 -8.31
CA ALA A 36 1.81 9.64 -9.09
C ALA A 36 0.98 10.48 -10.05
N GLU A 37 0.74 9.95 -11.24
CA GLU A 37 -0.14 10.60 -12.19
C GLU A 37 -1.60 10.56 -11.68
N GLU A 38 -2.31 11.67 -11.85
CA GLU A 38 -3.71 11.78 -11.46
C GLU A 38 -4.59 10.77 -12.23
N PHE A 39 -5.55 10.19 -11.51
CA PHE A 39 -6.61 9.38 -12.08
C PHE A 39 -7.55 10.24 -12.94
N LYS A 40 -7.88 9.75 -14.13
CA LYS A 40 -8.85 10.32 -15.07
C LYS A 40 -9.99 9.35 -15.37
N LEU A 41 -11.22 9.84 -15.30
CA LEU A 41 -12.39 9.12 -15.82
C LEU A 41 -12.23 8.85 -17.31
N GLY A 42 -12.69 7.67 -17.75
CA GLY A 42 -12.48 7.19 -19.12
C GLY A 42 -11.04 6.76 -19.43
N GLY A 43 -10.11 6.90 -18.49
CA GLY A 43 -8.72 6.47 -18.67
C GLY A 43 -8.57 4.96 -18.80
N ARG A 44 -7.51 4.55 -19.51
CA ARG A 44 -7.08 3.16 -19.62
C ARG A 44 -6.01 2.86 -18.58
N TYR A 45 -6.24 1.82 -17.78
CA TYR A 45 -5.37 1.41 -16.70
C TYR A 45 -5.13 -0.09 -16.75
N VAL A 46 -3.88 -0.48 -16.55
CA VAL A 46 -3.46 -1.89 -16.47
C VAL A 46 -3.41 -2.32 -15.01
N LYS A 47 -3.55 -3.62 -14.76
CA LYS A 47 -3.42 -4.18 -13.40
C LYS A 47 -2.05 -3.84 -12.81
N GLY A 48 -2.04 -3.35 -11.57
CA GLY A 48 -0.85 -2.90 -10.85
C GLY A 48 -0.47 -1.43 -11.08
N GLU A 49 -1.10 -0.71 -12.01
CA GLU A 49 -0.79 0.71 -12.25
C GLU A 49 -1.23 1.59 -11.06
N LEU A 50 -0.39 2.58 -10.71
CA LEU A 50 -0.62 3.50 -9.58
C LEU A 50 -1.14 4.85 -10.10
N ARG A 51 -2.20 5.36 -9.47
CA ARG A 51 -2.77 6.69 -9.75
C ARG A 51 -3.06 7.45 -8.47
N SER A 52 -2.84 8.76 -8.48
CA SER A 52 -3.30 9.63 -7.40
C SER A 52 -4.74 10.07 -7.64
N PHE A 53 -5.53 10.12 -6.58
CA PHE A 53 -6.88 10.67 -6.61
C PHE A 53 -7.19 11.25 -5.23
N ASP A 54 -7.62 12.51 -5.17
CA ASP A 54 -7.99 13.19 -3.91
C ASP A 54 -6.88 13.14 -2.84
N GLY A 55 -5.62 13.37 -3.26
CA GLY A 55 -4.46 13.31 -2.36
C GLY A 55 -4.06 11.90 -1.88
N LYS A 56 -4.74 10.85 -2.35
CA LYS A 56 -4.48 9.46 -2.00
C LYS A 56 -3.93 8.70 -3.20
N LEU A 57 -3.14 7.66 -2.95
CA LEU A 57 -2.63 6.78 -3.98
C LEU A 57 -3.53 5.55 -4.09
N TYR A 58 -3.83 5.13 -5.32
CA TYR A 58 -4.61 3.94 -5.63
C TYR A 58 -3.88 3.03 -6.62
N ARG A 59 -3.93 1.71 -6.40
CA ARG A 59 -3.45 0.69 -7.32
C ARG A 59 -4.63 0.07 -8.07
N CYS A 60 -4.49 -0.06 -9.38
CA CYS A 60 -5.46 -0.72 -10.23
C CYS A 60 -5.44 -2.23 -10.00
N LYS A 61 -6.55 -2.82 -9.53
CA LYS A 61 -6.72 -4.27 -9.35
C LYS A 61 -7.17 -4.98 -10.61
N LYS A 62 -7.99 -4.30 -11.41
CA LYS A 62 -8.62 -4.84 -12.61
C LYS A 62 -8.31 -3.95 -13.79
N GLU A 63 -7.63 -4.51 -14.79
CA GLU A 63 -7.39 -3.81 -16.05
C GLU A 63 -8.72 -3.29 -16.62
N THR A 64 -8.69 -2.03 -17.05
CA THR A 64 -9.83 -1.37 -17.68
C THR A 64 -9.34 -0.52 -18.84
N THR A 65 -10.06 -0.55 -19.95
CA THR A 65 -9.80 0.32 -21.11
C THR A 65 -10.53 1.65 -21.00
N ALA A 66 -11.50 1.77 -20.08
CA ALA A 66 -12.21 3.00 -19.78
C ALA A 66 -12.77 2.94 -18.35
N ALA A 67 -12.10 3.61 -17.40
CA ALA A 67 -12.57 3.67 -16.01
C ALA A 67 -13.89 4.45 -15.91
N LYS A 68 -14.93 3.81 -15.38
CA LYS A 68 -16.29 4.38 -15.29
C LYS A 68 -16.57 5.08 -13.96
N LYS A 69 -15.73 4.86 -12.96
CA LYS A 69 -15.91 5.35 -11.60
C LYS A 69 -14.57 5.81 -11.04
N ALA A 70 -14.62 6.78 -10.14
CA ALA A 70 -13.47 7.18 -9.35
C ALA A 70 -12.98 6.01 -8.47
N PRO A 71 -11.68 5.94 -8.18
CA PRO A 71 -11.09 4.82 -7.45
C PRO A 71 -11.59 4.71 -6.00
N ASP A 72 -12.02 5.81 -5.36
CA ASP A 72 -12.67 5.78 -4.04
C ASP A 72 -14.08 5.17 -4.07
N LYS A 73 -14.75 5.22 -5.23
CA LYS A 73 -16.10 4.66 -5.47
C LYS A 73 -16.08 3.31 -6.17
N ASP A 74 -14.90 2.77 -6.47
CA ASP A 74 -14.73 1.54 -7.23
C ASP A 74 -13.73 0.59 -6.57
N ALA A 75 -14.08 0.15 -5.36
CA ALA A 75 -13.30 -0.84 -4.61
C ALA A 75 -13.16 -2.19 -5.35
N ALA A 76 -13.90 -2.44 -6.43
CA ALA A 76 -13.72 -3.63 -7.27
C ALA A 76 -12.53 -3.50 -8.24
N GLY A 77 -12.34 -2.32 -8.84
CA GLY A 77 -11.27 -2.04 -9.79
C GLY A 77 -10.02 -1.43 -9.16
N TRP A 78 -10.12 -0.85 -7.97
CA TRP A 78 -9.06 -0.09 -7.32
C TRP A 78 -8.88 -0.46 -5.85
N GLU A 79 -7.65 -0.39 -5.37
CA GLU A 79 -7.28 -0.48 -3.94
C GLU A 79 -6.46 0.74 -3.56
N LEU A 80 -6.50 1.15 -2.30
CA LEU A 80 -5.60 2.20 -1.81
C LEU A 80 -4.17 1.65 -1.81
N ALA A 81 -3.25 2.35 -2.47
CA ALA A 81 -1.85 1.97 -2.50
C ALA A 81 -1.06 2.82 -1.50
N GLY A 82 -0.11 2.22 -0.80
CA GLY A 82 0.63 2.88 0.28
C GLY A 82 0.04 2.60 1.67
N ALA A 83 -1.21 2.15 1.75
CA ALA A 83 -1.74 1.44 2.90
C ALA A 83 -1.96 -0.02 2.50
N SER A 84 -0.88 -0.81 2.60
CA SER A 84 -0.97 -2.10 3.29
C SER A 84 -1.84 -3.23 2.72
N GLU A 85 -1.69 -4.47 3.21
CA GLU A 85 -2.44 -5.60 2.63
C GLU A 85 -3.93 -5.49 2.98
N THR A 86 -4.78 -5.84 2.02
CA THR A 86 -6.24 -5.92 2.23
C THR A 86 -6.65 -7.38 2.36
N ILE A 87 -7.13 -7.78 3.53
CA ILE A 87 -7.59 -9.16 3.82
C ILE A 87 -9.04 -9.06 4.32
N ASN A 88 -9.97 -9.76 3.67
CA ASN A 88 -11.43 -9.65 3.90
C ASN A 88 -12.00 -8.22 3.84
N GLY A 89 -11.48 -7.39 2.92
CA GLY A 89 -11.96 -6.01 2.73
C GLY A 89 -11.51 -5.02 3.81
N THR A 90 -10.69 -5.46 4.77
CA THR A 90 -10.05 -4.60 5.77
C THR A 90 -8.58 -4.40 5.41
N VAL A 91 -8.13 -3.15 5.45
CA VAL A 91 -6.79 -2.70 5.08
C VAL A 91 -5.90 -2.69 6.34
N TYR A 92 -4.82 -3.48 6.38
CA TYR A 92 -3.95 -3.64 7.56
C TYR A 92 -2.51 -3.26 7.27
N PRO A 93 -1.87 -2.32 8.01
CA PRO A 93 -0.52 -1.79 7.77
C PRO A 93 0.50 -2.92 7.59
N GLU A 94 1.40 -2.84 6.59
CA GLU A 94 2.47 -3.84 6.46
C GLU A 94 3.38 -3.77 7.70
N TRP A 95 3.84 -4.92 8.19
CA TRP A 95 4.70 -4.99 9.36
C TRP A 95 6.01 -4.27 9.05
N VAL A 96 6.35 -3.32 9.91
CA VAL A 96 7.62 -2.60 9.85
C VAL A 96 8.40 -2.95 11.10
N LYS A 97 9.67 -3.30 10.93
CA LYS A 97 10.56 -3.58 12.06
C LYS A 97 10.63 -2.36 12.99
N PRO A 98 10.21 -2.47 14.27
CA PRO A 98 10.31 -1.35 15.19
C PRO A 98 11.75 -0.95 15.48
N ALA A 99 12.02 0.35 15.60
CA ALA A 99 13.36 0.87 15.88
C ALA A 99 13.85 0.52 17.29
N ASN A 100 12.94 0.44 18.26
CA ASN A 100 13.24 0.09 19.65
C ASN A 100 11.95 -0.37 20.37
N LYS A 101 12.08 -0.84 21.61
CA LYS A 101 10.96 -1.33 22.44
C LYS A 101 9.85 -0.30 22.66
N LYS A 102 10.17 1.00 22.68
CA LYS A 102 9.18 2.08 22.82
C LYS A 102 8.40 2.35 21.53
N ALA A 103 8.96 1.96 20.39
CA ALA A 103 8.31 1.98 19.08
C ALA A 103 7.65 0.63 18.71
N GLY A 104 7.65 -0.34 19.65
CA GLY A 104 7.02 -1.63 19.45
C GLY A 104 5.50 -1.53 19.39
N TYR A 105 4.89 -2.50 18.73
CA TYR A 105 3.44 -2.59 18.57
C TYR A 105 2.77 -2.87 19.93
N LYS A 106 1.63 -2.26 20.17
CA LYS A 106 0.84 -2.47 21.38
C LYS A 106 0.02 -3.73 21.25
N LYS A 107 -0.46 -4.25 22.38
CA LYS A 107 -1.40 -5.37 22.37
C LYS A 107 -2.68 -4.96 21.63
N GLY A 108 -3.08 -5.76 20.65
CA GLY A 108 -4.24 -5.50 19.78
C GLY A 108 -3.93 -4.74 18.48
N ASP A 109 -2.70 -4.27 18.27
CA ASP A 109 -2.30 -3.71 16.97
C ASP A 109 -2.29 -4.79 15.90
N VAL A 110 -2.74 -4.45 14.68
CA VAL A 110 -2.87 -5.41 13.59
C VAL A 110 -2.03 -4.97 12.39
N VAL A 111 -1.22 -5.89 11.87
CA VAL A 111 -0.32 -5.68 10.73
C VAL A 111 -0.43 -6.82 9.71
N ALA A 112 -0.04 -6.56 8.48
CA ALA A 112 0.12 -7.56 7.44
C ALA A 112 1.60 -7.92 7.24
N CYS A 113 1.91 -9.20 7.15
CA CYS A 113 3.27 -9.69 6.88
C CYS A 113 3.17 -10.92 5.99
N GLU A 114 3.90 -10.94 4.87
CA GLU A 114 4.03 -12.11 3.99
C GLU A 114 2.69 -12.72 3.55
N GLY A 115 1.68 -11.90 3.23
CA GLY A 115 0.39 -12.40 2.74
C GLY A 115 -0.61 -12.76 3.84
N LYS A 116 -0.30 -12.47 5.12
CA LYS A 116 -1.12 -12.82 6.29
C LYS A 116 -1.26 -11.65 7.25
N VAL A 117 -2.36 -11.63 8.00
CA VAL A 117 -2.62 -10.61 9.03
C VAL A 117 -2.26 -11.16 10.40
N TYR A 118 -1.65 -10.31 11.21
CA TYR A 118 -1.18 -10.62 12.55
C TYR A 118 -1.63 -9.56 13.54
N GLU A 119 -2.20 -9.97 14.67
CA GLU A 119 -2.54 -9.12 15.80
C GLU A 119 -1.47 -9.28 16.90
N SER A 120 -0.92 -8.19 17.40
CA SER A 120 0.08 -8.21 18.47
C SER A 120 -0.57 -8.65 19.78
N THR A 121 0.06 -9.58 20.48
CA THR A 121 -0.44 -10.13 21.76
C THR A 121 0.17 -9.47 22.99
N GLU A 122 1.22 -8.66 22.82
CA GLU A 122 1.98 -7.99 23.89
C GLU A 122 2.17 -6.48 23.60
N ASP A 123 2.45 -5.70 24.66
CA ASP A 123 2.77 -4.28 24.53
C ASP A 123 4.27 -4.07 24.30
N GLY A 124 4.62 -3.27 23.30
CA GLY A 124 6.01 -3.06 22.91
C GLY A 124 6.58 -4.22 22.09
N ASN A 125 5.74 -4.92 21.33
CA ASN A 125 6.14 -6.03 20.46
C ASN A 125 7.05 -5.54 19.33
N THR A 126 8.27 -6.07 19.29
CA THR A 126 9.28 -5.76 18.27
C THR A 126 9.62 -6.92 17.35
N TRP A 127 8.98 -8.07 17.55
CA TRP A 127 9.31 -9.30 16.83
C TRP A 127 8.71 -9.29 15.42
N LYS A 128 9.37 -10.00 14.49
CA LYS A 128 8.79 -10.25 13.17
C LYS A 128 7.64 -11.27 13.31
N PRO A 129 6.47 -11.04 12.70
CA PRO A 129 5.31 -11.93 12.86
C PRO A 129 5.54 -13.36 12.41
N ASP A 130 6.36 -13.54 11.37
CA ASP A 130 6.76 -14.85 10.85
C ASP A 130 7.63 -15.67 11.84
N SER A 131 8.25 -15.02 12.82
CA SER A 131 9.00 -15.71 13.89
C SER A 131 8.10 -16.36 14.96
N GLY A 132 6.78 -16.18 14.89
CA GLY A 132 5.78 -16.88 15.72
C GLY A 132 5.63 -16.38 17.17
N ALA A 133 6.49 -15.49 17.66
CA ALA A 133 6.43 -14.95 19.01
C ALA A 133 5.74 -13.58 19.06
N GLY A 134 4.79 -13.39 19.99
CA GLY A 134 4.14 -12.09 20.23
C GLY A 134 3.01 -11.73 19.24
N TRP A 135 2.68 -12.60 18.28
CA TRP A 135 1.68 -12.35 17.25
C TRP A 135 0.65 -13.47 17.14
N LEU A 136 -0.61 -13.10 16.96
CA LEU A 136 -1.72 -14.01 16.68
C LEU A 136 -2.11 -13.87 15.21
N VAL A 137 -2.04 -14.97 14.46
CA VAL A 137 -2.45 -14.97 13.04
C VAL A 137 -3.97 -14.74 12.99
N LYS A 138 -4.37 -13.58 12.47
CA LYS A 138 -5.75 -13.32 12.07
C LYS A 138 -5.92 -13.95 10.68
N GLN A 139 -6.13 -15.26 10.65
CA GLN A 139 -6.58 -15.88 9.41
C GLN A 139 -7.96 -15.33 9.09
N ALA A 140 -8.10 -14.84 7.86
CA ALA A 140 -9.39 -14.70 7.20
C ALA A 140 -10.01 -16.07 6.94
#